data_AF-A0AAR5QF69-F1
#
_entry.id   AF-A0AAR5QF69-F1
#
_cell.length_a   1.000
_cell.length_b   1.000
_cell.length_c   1.000
_cell.angle_alpha   90.00
_cell.angle_beta   90.00
_cell.angle_gamma   90.00
#
_symmetry.space_group_name_H-M   'P 1'
#
loop_
_entity.id
_entity.type
_entity.pdbx_description
1 polymer ?
#
loop_
_entity_poly.entity_id
_entity_poly.type
_entity_poly.pdbx_seq_one_letter_code
_entity_poly.pdbx_strand_id
1 'polypeptide(L)'
;MFSSIIRKVPQLVKLAAPQFKPTSLIRAISISHQYYAPRIQEPAPNFAGTAVISADFKNIQLSDYKGKYVVLVFYPLDFTFVCPTELIALDDRIDDFKKLNAEVIGCSVDSHFTHLGWMNTERSKGGLGPLRYPLLSDMNKNIARDYGVLLEKEGIALRGMFIIDPNGVLRQITINDLPIGRSVDEALRVIEALRFVEEHGEVCPANWRKGDKTIKPNPKGSLEYFSSSNK
;
A
#
# COMPACT_ATOMS: atom_id res chain seq x y z
N MET A 1 22.33 104.67 18.21
CA MET A 1 22.41 104.55 19.68
C MET A 1 22.09 103.12 20.06
N PHE A 2 23.01 102.43 20.76
CA PHE A 2 22.87 101.31 21.73
C PHE A 2 21.88 100.15 21.40
N SER A 3 22.09 98.87 21.71
CA SER A 3 23.12 98.09 22.38
C SER A 3 22.69 96.61 22.26
N SER A 4 23.66 95.71 22.42
CA SER A 4 23.64 94.25 22.60
C SER A 4 22.40 93.55 23.20
N ILE A 5 22.21 92.26 22.88
CA ILE A 5 22.53 91.13 23.79
C ILE A 5 22.24 89.77 23.10
N ILE A 6 23.23 88.88 23.20
CA ILE A 6 23.24 87.47 22.84
C ILE A 6 22.68 86.62 24.00
N ARG A 7 21.86 85.59 23.73
CA ARG A 7 21.79 84.37 24.57
C ARG A 7 21.63 83.11 23.71
N LYS A 8 22.31 82.04 24.16
CA LYS A 8 22.67 80.77 23.49
C LYS A 8 21.52 79.72 23.46
N VAL A 9 21.47 78.92 22.37
CA VAL A 9 21.52 77.41 22.22
C VAL A 9 20.56 76.56 23.12
N PRO A 10 19.95 75.40 22.73
CA PRO A 10 20.43 74.36 21.78
C PRO A 10 19.44 73.73 20.77
N GLN A 11 20.06 72.96 19.87
CA GLN A 11 19.52 72.03 18.88
C GLN A 11 18.44 71.08 19.41
N LEU A 12 17.35 70.94 18.63
CA LEU A 12 16.41 69.83 18.73
C LEU A 12 16.47 68.96 17.47
N VAL A 13 16.86 67.73 17.74
CA VAL A 13 16.94 66.50 16.95
C VAL A 13 15.86 66.36 15.87
N LYS A 14 16.30 66.13 14.62
CA LYS A 14 15.45 65.60 13.53
C LYS A 14 15.13 64.12 13.83
N LEU A 15 13.87 63.80 14.11
CA LEU A 15 13.41 62.40 14.09
C LEU A 15 13.30 61.92 12.63
N ALA A 16 14.02 60.84 12.33
CA ALA A 16 13.96 60.14 11.04
C ALA A 16 12.70 59.26 10.96
N ALA A 17 12.05 59.27 9.79
CA ALA A 17 10.93 58.38 9.48
C ALA A 17 11.38 56.91 9.38
N PRO A 18 10.54 55.93 9.76
CA PRO A 18 10.92 54.53 9.76
C PRO A 18 11.05 53.98 8.32
N GLN A 19 12.19 53.36 8.04
CA GLN A 19 12.43 52.60 6.81
C GLN A 19 11.66 51.27 6.86
N PHE A 20 10.73 51.08 5.92
CA PHE A 20 10.12 49.78 5.65
C PHE A 20 11.16 48.86 4.99
N LYS A 21 11.53 47.76 5.67
CA LYS A 21 12.32 46.68 5.06
C LYS A 21 11.39 45.78 4.24
N PRO A 22 11.76 45.39 3.01
CA PRO A 22 10.97 44.43 2.24
C PRO A 22 11.01 43.08 2.94
N THR A 23 9.85 42.61 3.40
CA THR A 23 9.68 41.26 3.92
C THR A 23 9.85 40.30 2.75
N SER A 24 10.78 39.35 2.89
CA SER A 24 10.97 38.29 1.91
C SER A 24 9.64 37.58 1.68
N LEU A 25 9.17 37.53 0.43
CA LEU A 25 8.11 36.62 0.04
C LEU A 25 8.64 35.20 0.24
N ILE A 26 8.31 34.59 1.37
CA ILE A 26 8.35 33.14 1.53
C ILE A 26 7.29 32.63 0.57
N ARG A 27 7.73 32.16 -0.59
CA ARG A 27 6.90 31.41 -1.53
C ARG A 27 6.38 30.20 -0.77
N ALA A 28 5.11 30.23 -0.38
CA ALA A 28 4.45 29.06 0.19
C ALA A 28 4.56 27.94 -0.83
N ILE A 29 5.44 26.97 -0.56
CA ILE A 29 5.46 25.71 -1.31
C ILE A 29 4.16 25.05 -0.91
N SER A 30 3.15 25.12 -1.78
CA SER A 30 2.02 24.21 -1.71
C SER A 30 2.60 22.82 -1.91
N ILE A 31 2.90 22.14 -0.81
CA ILE A 31 3.09 20.70 -0.81
C ILE A 31 1.67 20.14 -0.93
N SER A 32 1.11 20.21 -2.14
CA SER A 32 0.05 19.27 -2.48
C SER A 32 0.63 17.91 -2.12
N HIS A 33 0.08 17.24 -1.11
CA HIS A 33 0.30 15.81 -0.91
C HIS A 33 -0.24 15.19 -2.19
N GLN A 34 0.64 15.08 -3.18
CA GLN A 34 0.36 14.40 -4.40
C GLN A 34 0.24 12.95 -3.95
N TYR A 35 -0.99 12.46 -3.83
CA TYR A 35 -1.27 11.07 -3.55
C TYR A 35 -0.52 10.26 -4.60
N TYR A 36 0.64 9.72 -4.22
CA TYR A 36 1.42 8.86 -5.10
C TYR A 36 0.68 7.54 -5.13
N ALA A 37 -0.16 7.36 -6.15
CA ALA A 37 -0.75 6.06 -6.43
C ALA A 37 0.37 5.00 -6.46
N PRO A 38 0.15 3.81 -5.89
CA PRO A 38 1.17 2.77 -5.85
C PRO A 38 1.57 2.39 -7.28
N ARG A 39 2.89 2.29 -7.52
CA ARG A 39 3.44 2.00 -8.85
C ARG A 39 4.15 0.66 -8.86
N ILE A 40 3.85 -0.15 -9.86
CA ILE A 40 4.59 -1.38 -10.12
C ILE A 40 6.04 -1.01 -10.48
N GLN A 41 7.00 -1.82 -10.03
CA GLN A 41 8.46 -1.62 -10.13
C GLN A 41 9.05 -0.58 -9.17
N GLU A 42 8.24 0.08 -8.35
CA GLU A 42 8.70 0.99 -7.30
C GLU A 42 8.57 0.32 -5.92
N PRO A 43 9.26 0.83 -4.88
CA PRO A 43 9.01 0.42 -3.50
C PRO A 43 7.52 0.54 -3.15
N ALA A 44 6.96 -0.49 -2.54
CA ALA A 44 5.58 -0.44 -2.08
C ALA A 44 5.41 0.64 -1.00
N PRO A 45 4.27 1.36 -0.95
CA PRO A 45 4.00 2.31 0.12
C PRO A 45 4.13 1.64 1.49
N ASN A 46 4.88 2.27 2.39
CA ASN A 46 5.10 1.70 3.71
C ASN A 46 3.79 1.69 4.52
N PHE A 47 3.62 0.70 5.38
CA PHE A 47 2.52 0.66 6.34
C PHE A 47 3.00 0.19 7.70
N ALA A 48 2.30 0.63 8.74
CA ALA A 48 2.44 0.14 10.10
C ALA A 48 1.10 0.31 10.82
N GLY A 49 0.75 -0.64 11.68
CA GLY A 49 -0.49 -0.57 12.45
C GLY A 49 -0.73 -1.79 13.30
N THR A 50 -1.82 -1.74 14.07
CA THR A 50 -2.25 -2.84 14.92
C THR A 50 -3.03 -3.86 14.09
N ALA A 51 -2.64 -5.12 14.19
CA ALA A 51 -3.30 -6.25 13.57
C ALA A 51 -3.75 -7.27 14.63
N VAL A 52 -4.76 -8.06 14.29
CA VAL A 52 -5.17 -9.23 15.06
C VAL A 52 -4.43 -10.45 14.52
N ILE A 53 -3.69 -11.15 15.38
CA ILE A 53 -2.92 -12.37 15.05
C ILE A 53 -3.16 -13.40 16.14
N SER A 54 -3.73 -14.55 15.78
CA SER A 54 -4.02 -15.64 16.74
C SER A 54 -4.79 -15.17 17.98
N ALA A 55 -5.82 -14.34 17.77
CA ALA A 55 -6.67 -13.73 18.80
C ALA A 55 -5.97 -12.73 19.75
N ASP A 56 -4.79 -12.23 19.38
CA ASP A 56 -4.05 -11.21 20.14
C ASP A 56 -3.77 -9.97 19.27
N PHE A 57 -3.53 -8.83 19.91
CA PHE A 57 -3.22 -7.56 19.24
C PHE A 57 -1.71 -7.38 19.11
N LYS A 58 -1.23 -7.21 17.88
CA LYS A 58 0.19 -7.00 17.60
C LYS A 58 0.38 -5.88 16.60
N ASN A 59 1.39 -5.04 16.84
CA ASN A 59 1.81 -4.08 15.84
C ASN A 59 2.66 -4.79 14.79
N ILE A 60 2.33 -4.54 13.52
CA ILE A 60 3.09 -5.02 12.37
C ILE A 60 3.44 -3.83 11.47
N GLN A 61 4.50 -3.98 10.69
CA GLN A 61 4.91 -3.04 9.66
C GLN A 61 5.46 -3.77 8.44
N LEU A 62 5.43 -3.14 7.27
CA LEU A 62 5.87 -3.78 6.02
C LEU A 62 7.30 -4.35 6.12
N SER A 63 8.20 -3.67 6.83
CA SER A 63 9.59 -4.12 6.96
C SER A 63 9.76 -5.44 7.74
N ASP A 64 8.76 -5.86 8.52
CA ASP A 64 8.79 -7.14 9.25
C ASP A 64 8.79 -8.34 8.30
N TYR A 65 8.39 -8.10 7.04
CA TYR A 65 8.26 -9.10 5.98
C TYR A 65 9.41 -9.09 4.98
N LYS A 66 10.50 -8.34 5.26
CA LYS A 66 11.68 -8.30 4.39
C LYS A 66 12.22 -9.71 4.14
N GLY A 67 12.55 -10.01 2.87
CA GLY A 67 13.00 -11.34 2.46
C GLY A 67 11.87 -12.32 2.16
N LYS A 68 10.61 -11.89 2.24
CA LYS A 68 9.42 -12.68 1.87
C LYS A 68 8.57 -11.91 0.88
N TYR A 69 7.82 -12.64 0.06
CA TYR A 69 6.72 -12.03 -0.69
C TYR A 69 5.61 -11.61 0.29
N VAL A 70 4.93 -10.50 0.01
CA VAL A 70 3.75 -10.06 0.77
C VAL A 70 2.56 -9.95 -0.16
N VAL A 71 1.45 -10.56 0.23
CA VAL A 71 0.14 -10.44 -0.40
C VAL A 71 -0.73 -9.58 0.51
N LEU A 72 -0.75 -8.27 0.26
CA LEU A 72 -1.57 -7.32 1.00
C LEU A 72 -2.95 -7.21 0.34
N VAL A 73 -3.99 -7.53 1.10
CA VAL A 73 -5.38 -7.66 0.62
C VAL A 73 -6.26 -6.69 1.38
N PHE A 74 -6.65 -5.61 0.71
CA PHE A 74 -7.70 -4.72 1.19
C PHE A 74 -9.07 -5.31 0.94
N TYR A 75 -9.98 -5.16 1.90
CA TYR A 75 -11.39 -5.46 1.74
C TYR A 75 -12.25 -4.32 2.31
N PRO A 76 -13.50 -4.16 1.83
CA PRO A 76 -14.33 -3.01 2.20
C PRO A 76 -14.60 -2.85 3.70
N LEU A 77 -15.22 -3.85 4.32
CA LEU A 77 -15.73 -3.80 5.69
C LEU A 77 -15.89 -5.19 6.30
N ASP A 78 -15.66 -5.27 7.61
CA ASP A 78 -16.05 -6.39 8.46
C ASP A 78 -17.57 -6.62 8.44
N PHE A 79 -18.01 -7.86 8.75
CA PHE A 79 -19.44 -8.25 8.85
C PHE A 79 -20.28 -7.96 7.60
N THR A 80 -19.67 -8.04 6.41
CA THR A 80 -20.36 -7.93 5.11
C THR A 80 -20.32 -9.26 4.33
N PHE A 81 -20.70 -9.26 3.05
CA PHE A 81 -21.07 -10.49 2.33
C PHE A 81 -19.90 -11.18 1.60
N VAL A 82 -19.21 -10.48 0.69
CA VAL A 82 -18.12 -11.07 -0.12
C VAL A 82 -16.82 -11.11 0.67
N CYS A 83 -16.57 -10.15 1.56
CA CYS A 83 -15.36 -10.04 2.37
C CYS A 83 -14.99 -11.34 3.13
N PRO A 84 -15.90 -11.99 3.88
CA PRO A 84 -15.55 -13.23 4.59
C PRO A 84 -15.16 -14.34 3.62
N THR A 85 -15.77 -14.42 2.44
CA THR A 85 -15.44 -15.46 1.45
C THR A 85 -14.00 -15.33 0.93
N GLU A 86 -13.51 -14.10 0.73
CA GLU A 86 -12.13 -13.86 0.28
C GLU A 86 -11.13 -14.18 1.38
N LEU A 87 -11.40 -13.70 2.60
CA LEU A 87 -10.51 -13.88 3.73
C LEU A 87 -10.39 -15.35 4.15
N ILE A 88 -11.51 -16.09 4.10
CA ILE A 88 -11.55 -17.53 4.36
C ILE A 88 -10.83 -18.30 3.25
N ALA A 89 -11.06 -17.97 1.97
CA ALA A 89 -10.39 -18.67 0.87
C ALA A 89 -8.87 -18.51 0.90
N LEU A 90 -8.37 -17.33 1.31
CA LEU A 90 -6.95 -17.10 1.56
C LEU A 90 -6.43 -17.93 2.74
N ASP A 91 -7.20 -17.98 3.83
CA ASP A 91 -6.82 -18.77 5.01
C ASP A 91 -6.73 -20.25 4.66
N ASP A 92 -7.74 -20.81 4.01
CA ASP A 92 -7.79 -22.22 3.63
C ASP A 92 -6.59 -22.63 2.74
N ARG A 93 -6.01 -21.67 2.00
CA ARG A 93 -4.83 -21.85 1.13
C ARG A 93 -3.52 -21.29 1.71
N ILE A 94 -3.47 -20.88 2.98
CA ILE A 94 -2.31 -20.19 3.55
C ILE A 94 -1.01 -20.99 3.44
N ASP A 95 -1.09 -22.32 3.49
CA ASP A 95 0.09 -23.19 3.44
C ASP A 95 0.72 -23.21 2.04
N ASP A 96 -0.04 -22.91 0.98
CA ASP A 96 0.51 -22.77 -0.36
C ASP A 96 1.28 -21.46 -0.53
N PHE A 97 0.80 -20.37 0.08
CA PHE A 97 1.58 -19.12 0.17
C PHE A 97 2.88 -19.32 0.95
N LYS A 98 2.83 -20.02 2.09
CA LYS A 98 4.04 -20.33 2.88
C LYS A 98 5.08 -21.14 2.11
N LYS A 99 4.66 -22.15 1.33
CA LYS A 99 5.57 -22.90 0.43
C LYS A 99 6.26 -21.99 -0.59
N LEU A 100 5.59 -20.91 -0.99
CA LEU A 100 6.13 -19.92 -1.90
C LEU A 100 6.99 -18.84 -1.21
N ASN A 101 7.24 -18.94 0.10
CA ASN A 101 7.86 -17.89 0.92
C ASN A 101 7.09 -16.55 0.83
N ALA A 102 5.76 -16.66 0.85
CA ALA A 102 4.83 -15.54 0.82
C ALA A 102 3.99 -15.48 2.10
N GLU A 103 3.74 -14.27 2.58
CA GLU A 103 2.89 -13.97 3.73
C GLU A 103 1.65 -13.20 3.26
N VAL A 104 0.48 -13.52 3.82
CA VAL A 104 -0.78 -12.84 3.52
C VAL A 104 -1.09 -11.84 4.64
N ILE A 105 -1.61 -10.66 4.29
CA ILE A 105 -2.08 -9.66 5.24
C ILE A 105 -3.43 -9.15 4.75
N GLY A 106 -4.49 -9.34 5.54
CA GLY A 106 -5.78 -8.69 5.29
C GLY A 106 -5.78 -7.29 5.89
N CYS A 107 -6.46 -6.33 5.26
CA CYS A 107 -6.57 -4.97 5.77
C CYS A 107 -7.94 -4.35 5.45
N SER A 108 -8.56 -3.69 6.41
CA SER A 108 -9.70 -2.81 6.17
C SER A 108 -9.62 -1.58 7.07
N VAL A 109 -10.57 -0.67 6.90
CA VAL A 109 -10.71 0.55 7.70
C VAL A 109 -11.33 0.31 9.08
N ASP A 110 -11.67 -0.94 9.41
CA ASP A 110 -12.26 -1.33 10.68
C ASP A 110 -11.22 -1.32 11.81
N SER A 111 -11.70 -1.34 13.05
CA SER A 111 -10.83 -1.41 14.22
C SER A 111 -10.35 -2.84 14.48
N HIS A 112 -9.18 -2.99 15.11
CA HIS A 112 -8.69 -4.30 15.56
C HIS A 112 -9.63 -4.99 16.56
N PHE A 113 -10.48 -4.24 17.30
CA PHE A 113 -11.54 -4.82 18.12
C PHE A 113 -12.65 -5.46 17.28
N THR A 114 -13.06 -4.80 16.19
CA THR A 114 -14.04 -5.32 15.23
C THR A 114 -13.52 -6.61 14.59
N HIS A 115 -12.26 -6.60 14.13
CA HIS A 115 -11.59 -7.78 13.57
C HIS A 115 -11.62 -8.96 14.55
N LEU A 116 -11.24 -8.74 15.81
CA LEU A 116 -11.25 -9.79 16.83
C LEU A 116 -12.67 -10.34 17.06
N GLY A 117 -13.67 -9.46 17.15
CA GLY A 117 -15.07 -9.86 17.24
C GLY A 117 -15.51 -10.72 16.05
N TRP A 118 -15.08 -10.38 14.85
CA TRP A 118 -15.44 -11.11 13.63
C TRP A 118 -14.73 -12.47 13.51
N MET A 119 -13.46 -12.55 13.93
CA MET A 119 -12.72 -13.81 14.05
C MET A 119 -13.31 -14.74 15.12
N ASN A 120 -13.92 -14.19 16.17
CA ASN A 120 -14.64 -14.97 17.19
C ASN A 120 -16.05 -15.42 16.74
N THR A 121 -16.52 -14.94 15.58
CA THR A 121 -17.81 -15.35 15.02
C THR A 121 -17.61 -16.57 14.12
N GLU A 122 -18.49 -17.58 14.25
CA GLU A 122 -18.44 -18.80 13.44
C GLU A 122 -18.68 -18.51 11.95
N ARG A 123 -17.97 -19.23 11.07
CA ARG A 123 -18.13 -19.12 9.60
C ARG A 123 -19.59 -19.33 9.15
N SER A 124 -20.30 -20.27 9.78
CA SER A 124 -21.72 -20.55 9.51
C SER A 124 -22.67 -19.38 9.82
N LYS A 125 -22.22 -18.40 10.62
CA LYS A 125 -22.96 -17.19 10.99
C LYS A 125 -22.43 -15.94 10.27
N GLY A 126 -21.64 -16.12 9.19
CA GLY A 126 -21.02 -15.02 8.47
C GLY A 126 -19.76 -14.44 9.14
N GLY A 127 -19.22 -15.15 10.14
CA GLY A 127 -17.93 -14.84 10.75
C GLY A 127 -16.75 -15.39 9.97
N LEU A 128 -15.53 -15.18 10.49
CA LEU A 128 -14.31 -15.69 9.87
C LEU A 128 -13.83 -17.00 10.50
N GLY A 129 -14.15 -17.21 11.78
CA GLY A 129 -13.37 -18.12 12.63
C GLY A 129 -11.91 -17.66 12.78
N PRO A 130 -11.05 -18.49 13.40
CA PRO A 130 -9.64 -18.15 13.55
C PRO A 130 -8.93 -18.17 12.19
N LEU A 131 -8.37 -17.03 11.79
CA LEU A 131 -7.47 -16.90 10.64
C LEU A 131 -6.02 -17.12 11.05
N ARG A 132 -5.22 -17.69 10.14
CA ARG A 132 -3.80 -18.02 10.33
C ARG A 132 -2.83 -16.92 9.86
N TYR A 133 -3.36 -15.76 9.49
CA TYR A 133 -2.63 -14.60 9.01
C TYR A 133 -3.21 -13.31 9.62
N PRO A 134 -2.44 -12.20 9.66
CA PRO A 134 -2.88 -10.96 10.29
C PRO A 134 -4.05 -10.26 9.58
N LEU A 135 -4.97 -9.72 10.37
CA LEU A 135 -5.92 -8.68 9.94
C LEU A 135 -5.51 -7.32 10.50
N LEU A 136 -5.03 -6.44 9.63
CA LEU A 136 -4.52 -5.12 9.91
C LEU A 136 -5.63 -4.06 9.89
N SER A 137 -5.73 -3.30 10.98
CA SER A 137 -6.71 -2.21 11.10
C SER A 137 -6.13 -0.89 10.59
N ASP A 138 -6.74 -0.34 9.54
CA ASP A 138 -6.45 0.97 8.94
C ASP A 138 -7.50 2.03 9.34
N MET A 139 -7.74 2.17 10.64
CA MET A 139 -8.83 3.01 11.16
C MET A 139 -8.72 4.50 10.75
N ASN A 140 -7.49 4.99 10.56
CA ASN A 140 -7.20 6.36 10.09
C ASN A 140 -7.24 6.48 8.55
N LYS A 141 -7.40 5.37 7.83
CA LYS A 141 -7.55 5.28 6.37
C LYS A 141 -6.31 5.67 5.57
N ASN A 142 -5.17 5.82 6.24
CA ASN A 142 -3.95 6.26 5.58
C ASN A 142 -3.39 5.15 4.70
N ILE A 143 -3.45 3.90 5.15
CA ILE A 143 -2.88 2.77 4.41
C ILE A 143 -3.69 2.55 3.11
N ALA A 144 -5.02 2.51 3.18
CA ALA A 144 -5.89 2.40 2.02
C ALA A 144 -5.73 3.58 1.05
N ARG A 145 -5.47 4.79 1.56
CA ARG A 145 -5.22 5.98 0.76
C ARG A 145 -3.86 5.94 0.06
N ASP A 146 -2.82 5.54 0.75
CA ASP A 146 -1.45 5.39 0.20
C ASP A 146 -1.40 4.30 -0.87
N TYR A 147 -2.22 3.25 -0.72
CA TYR A 147 -2.41 2.21 -1.73
C TYR A 147 -3.47 2.57 -2.78
N GLY A 148 -4.05 3.79 -2.75
CA GLY A 148 -4.96 4.29 -3.77
C GLY A 148 -6.28 3.53 -3.91
N VAL A 149 -6.71 2.82 -2.86
CA VAL A 149 -7.92 1.99 -2.85
C VAL A 149 -9.03 2.57 -1.98
N LEU A 150 -8.78 3.65 -1.24
CA LEU A 150 -9.81 4.30 -0.45
C LEU A 150 -10.84 5.02 -1.33
N LEU A 151 -12.11 4.67 -1.15
CA LEU A 151 -13.24 5.45 -1.63
C LEU A 151 -13.51 6.58 -0.63
N GLU A 152 -13.01 7.79 -0.92
CA GLU A 152 -13.02 8.92 0.03
C GLU A 152 -14.42 9.33 0.50
N LYS A 153 -15.47 9.16 -0.33
CA LYS A 153 -16.84 9.54 0.05
C LYS A 153 -17.47 8.50 0.97
N GLU A 154 -17.22 7.22 0.69
CA GLU A 154 -17.80 6.09 1.39
C GLU A 154 -16.98 5.71 2.64
N GLY A 155 -15.71 6.08 2.70
CA GLY A 155 -14.81 5.83 3.81
C GLY A 155 -14.34 4.38 3.93
N ILE A 156 -14.42 3.60 2.84
CA ILE A 156 -14.08 2.17 2.76
C ILE A 156 -13.06 1.91 1.66
N ALA A 157 -12.34 0.80 1.73
CA ALA A 157 -11.43 0.39 0.67
C ALA A 157 -12.15 -0.40 -0.45
N LEU A 158 -11.72 -0.23 -1.69
CA LEU A 158 -11.97 -1.17 -2.78
C LEU A 158 -11.29 -2.52 -2.50
N ARG A 159 -11.61 -3.53 -3.31
CA ARG A 159 -10.98 -4.86 -3.25
C ARG A 159 -9.61 -4.85 -3.91
N GLY A 160 -8.66 -4.15 -3.31
CA GLY A 160 -7.27 -4.05 -3.76
C GLY A 160 -6.39 -5.19 -3.23
N MET A 161 -5.69 -5.89 -4.11
CA MET A 161 -4.67 -6.89 -3.76
C MET A 161 -3.34 -6.47 -4.37
N PHE A 162 -2.28 -6.52 -3.56
CA PHE A 162 -0.95 -6.08 -3.91
C PHE A 162 0.05 -7.20 -3.62
N ILE A 163 0.85 -7.57 -4.61
CA ILE A 163 1.94 -8.53 -4.45
C ILE A 163 3.25 -7.76 -4.43
N ILE A 164 3.93 -7.80 -3.29
CA ILE A 164 5.19 -7.13 -3.00
C ILE A 164 6.28 -8.21 -2.91
N ASP A 165 7.42 -7.98 -3.55
CA ASP A 165 8.51 -8.96 -3.57
C ASP A 165 9.40 -8.90 -2.31
N PRO A 166 10.34 -9.85 -2.13
CA PRO A 166 11.25 -9.90 -0.99
C PRO A 166 12.10 -8.64 -0.75
N ASN A 167 12.26 -7.79 -1.77
CA ASN A 167 13.00 -6.53 -1.69
C ASN A 167 12.10 -5.34 -1.35
N GLY A 168 10.79 -5.56 -1.15
CA GLY A 168 9.81 -4.52 -0.87
C GLY A 168 9.33 -3.78 -2.12
N VAL A 169 9.58 -4.32 -3.32
CA VAL A 169 9.14 -3.71 -4.58
C VAL A 169 7.76 -4.23 -4.95
N LEU A 170 6.86 -3.33 -5.35
CA LEU A 170 5.51 -3.71 -5.78
C LEU A 170 5.55 -4.33 -7.18
N ARG A 171 5.01 -5.55 -7.33
CA ARG A 171 5.08 -6.32 -8.58
C ARG A 171 3.74 -6.49 -9.28
N GLN A 172 2.64 -6.48 -8.52
CA GLN A 172 1.32 -6.69 -9.10
C GLN A 172 0.24 -5.97 -8.28
N ILE A 173 -0.77 -5.47 -8.99
CA ILE A 173 -1.95 -4.79 -8.44
C ILE A 173 -3.20 -5.39 -9.10
N THR A 174 -4.13 -5.92 -8.29
CA THR A 174 -5.51 -6.24 -8.71
C THR A 174 -6.46 -5.36 -7.93
N ILE A 175 -7.33 -4.60 -8.60
CA ILE A 175 -8.40 -3.84 -7.93
C ILE A 175 -9.72 -4.24 -8.56
N ASN A 176 -10.57 -4.88 -7.76
CA ASN A 176 -11.94 -5.19 -8.15
C ASN A 176 -12.91 -4.16 -7.57
N ASP A 177 -14.01 -3.94 -8.28
CA ASP A 177 -15.17 -3.25 -7.72
C ASP A 177 -15.79 -4.09 -6.59
N LEU A 178 -16.58 -3.44 -5.74
CA LEU A 178 -17.18 -4.00 -4.52
C LEU A 178 -17.95 -5.32 -4.71
N PRO A 179 -18.71 -5.58 -5.80
CA PRO A 179 -19.48 -6.81 -5.91
C PRO A 179 -18.68 -8.03 -6.40
N ILE A 180 -17.40 -7.87 -6.78
CA ILE A 180 -16.63 -8.92 -7.47
C ILE A 180 -15.45 -9.39 -6.61
N GLY A 181 -15.53 -10.62 -6.09
CA GLY A 181 -14.42 -11.26 -5.36
C GLY A 181 -13.19 -11.56 -6.24
N ARG A 182 -12.02 -11.63 -5.61
CA ARG A 182 -10.74 -11.98 -6.27
C ARG A 182 -10.49 -13.48 -6.28
N SER A 183 -9.52 -13.90 -7.10
CA SER A 183 -9.09 -15.30 -7.21
C SER A 183 -7.79 -15.55 -6.43
N VAL A 184 -7.84 -16.50 -5.50
CA VAL A 184 -6.67 -16.99 -4.75
C VAL A 184 -5.69 -17.73 -5.68
N ASP A 185 -6.22 -18.49 -6.64
CA ASP A 185 -5.38 -19.23 -7.60
C ASP A 185 -4.58 -18.28 -8.50
N GLU A 186 -5.15 -17.14 -8.87
CA GLU A 186 -4.43 -16.13 -9.65
C GLU A 186 -3.32 -15.46 -8.83
N ALA A 187 -3.57 -15.18 -7.54
CA ALA A 187 -2.54 -14.67 -6.64
C ALA A 187 -1.36 -15.64 -6.53
N LEU A 188 -1.63 -16.93 -6.33
CA LEU A 188 -0.61 -17.99 -6.30
C LEU A 188 0.15 -18.09 -7.63
N ARG A 189 -0.57 -18.11 -8.75
CA ARG A 189 0.02 -18.19 -10.10
C ARG A 189 0.97 -17.02 -10.38
N VAL A 190 0.62 -15.80 -9.98
CA VAL A 190 1.49 -14.63 -10.13
C VAL A 190 2.76 -14.75 -9.30
N ILE A 191 2.67 -15.20 -8.04
CA ILE A 191 3.86 -15.40 -7.19
C ILE A 191 4.76 -16.48 -7.79
N GLU A 192 4.21 -17.58 -8.28
CA GLU A 192 4.96 -18.62 -8.99
C GLU A 192 5.69 -18.07 -10.22
N ALA A 193 5.01 -17.22 -11.01
CA ALA A 193 5.60 -16.60 -12.19
C ALA A 193 6.74 -15.63 -11.82
N LEU A 194 6.55 -14.79 -10.80
CA LEU A 194 7.58 -13.87 -10.32
C LEU A 194 8.83 -14.63 -9.87
N ARG A 195 8.65 -15.69 -9.08
CA ARG A 195 9.75 -16.56 -8.64
C ARG A 195 10.46 -17.23 -9.81
N PHE A 196 9.71 -17.72 -10.80
CA PHE A 196 10.28 -18.34 -11.98
C PHE A 196 11.18 -17.37 -12.76
N VAL A 197 10.67 -16.16 -13.01
CA VAL A 197 11.41 -15.09 -13.72
C VAL A 197 12.70 -14.72 -12.96
N GLU A 198 12.62 -14.60 -11.64
CA GLU A 198 13.78 -14.28 -10.79
C GLU A 198 14.85 -15.38 -10.80
N GLU A 199 14.44 -16.65 -10.81
CA GLU A 199 15.36 -17.79 -10.78
C GLU A 199 15.99 -18.09 -12.16
N HIS A 200 15.23 -17.92 -13.25
CA HIS A 200 15.63 -18.40 -14.58
C HIS A 200 16.00 -17.28 -15.57
N GLY A 201 15.56 -16.04 -15.34
CA GLY A 201 15.76 -14.93 -16.28
C GLY A 201 14.97 -15.05 -17.59
N GLU A 202 14.07 -16.03 -17.70
CA GLU A 202 13.10 -16.14 -18.78
C GLU A 202 11.78 -15.43 -18.42
N VAL A 203 10.90 -15.19 -19.40
CA VAL A 203 9.60 -14.56 -19.17
C VAL A 203 8.44 -15.54 -19.35
N CYS A 204 7.39 -15.33 -18.56
CA CYS A 204 6.17 -16.13 -18.55
C CYS A 204 5.15 -15.58 -19.56
N PRO A 205 4.67 -16.39 -20.54
CA PRO A 205 3.59 -16.01 -21.45
C PRO A 205 2.24 -15.76 -20.77
N ALA A 206 1.26 -15.33 -21.56
CA ALA A 206 -0.14 -15.24 -21.12
C ALA A 206 -0.64 -16.61 -20.63
N ASN A 207 -1.43 -16.59 -19.55
CA ASN A 207 -2.00 -17.78 -18.89
C ASN A 207 -0.98 -18.80 -18.36
N TRP A 208 0.32 -18.45 -18.31
CA TRP A 208 1.38 -19.34 -17.84
C TRP A 208 1.07 -19.88 -16.43
N ARG A 209 1.25 -21.19 -16.28
CA ARG A 209 1.29 -21.92 -15.01
C ARG A 209 2.62 -22.64 -14.87
N LYS A 210 2.96 -23.02 -13.64
CA LYS A 210 4.18 -23.78 -13.37
C LYS A 210 4.25 -25.05 -14.24
N GLY A 211 5.32 -25.17 -15.01
CA GLY A 211 5.55 -26.27 -15.96
C GLY A 211 5.25 -25.92 -17.43
N ASP A 212 4.56 -24.81 -17.70
CA ASP A 212 4.33 -24.35 -19.06
C ASP A 212 5.61 -23.78 -19.70
N LYS A 213 5.62 -23.77 -21.04
CA LYS A 213 6.71 -23.19 -21.84
C LYS A 213 6.91 -21.70 -21.54
N THR A 214 8.16 -21.26 -21.57
CA THR A 214 8.62 -19.89 -21.29
C THR A 214 9.38 -19.31 -22.48
N ILE A 215 9.75 -18.03 -22.39
CA ILE A 215 10.39 -17.29 -23.49
C ILE A 215 11.71 -16.70 -22.99
N LYS A 216 12.80 -16.99 -23.69
CA LYS A 216 14.07 -16.27 -23.52
C LYS A 216 13.91 -14.84 -24.05
N PRO A 217 14.12 -13.79 -23.22
CA PRO A 217 13.77 -12.40 -23.58
C PRO A 217 14.84 -11.75 -24.48
N ASN A 218 15.14 -12.39 -25.61
CA ASN A 218 15.98 -11.82 -26.66
C ASN A 218 15.48 -12.25 -28.04
N PRO A 219 15.74 -11.47 -29.11
CA PRO A 219 15.18 -11.73 -30.43
C PRO A 219 15.43 -13.13 -30.98
N LYS A 220 16.63 -13.70 -30.76
CA LYS A 220 16.98 -15.04 -31.26
C LYS A 220 16.39 -16.16 -30.40
N GLY A 221 16.52 -16.04 -29.08
CA GLY A 221 16.06 -17.06 -28.12
C GLY A 221 14.54 -17.20 -28.10
N SER A 222 13.81 -16.12 -28.33
CA SER A 222 12.34 -16.15 -28.33
C SER A 222 11.73 -17.02 -29.46
N LEU A 223 12.47 -17.24 -30.56
CA LEU A 223 11.99 -18.01 -31.72
C LEU A 223 11.73 -19.48 -31.39
N GLU A 224 12.42 -20.04 -30.39
CA GLU A 224 12.19 -21.41 -29.88
C GLU A 224 10.76 -21.57 -29.36
N TYR A 225 10.27 -20.57 -28.61
CA TYR A 225 8.90 -20.57 -28.11
C TYR A 225 7.89 -20.40 -29.25
N PHE A 226 8.07 -19.38 -30.09
CA PHE A 226 7.09 -19.02 -31.12
C PHE A 226 6.92 -20.09 -32.20
N SER A 227 8.01 -20.77 -32.58
CA SER A 227 7.96 -21.88 -33.55
C SER A 227 7.28 -23.14 -33.01
N SER A 228 7.32 -23.35 -31.68
CA SER A 228 6.74 -24.53 -31.05
C SER A 228 5.32 -24.34 -30.51
N SER A 229 4.81 -23.10 -30.49
CA SER A 229 3.52 -22.74 -29.89
C SER A 229 2.47 -22.23 -30.89
N ASN A 230 2.82 -22.04 -32.16
CA ASN A 230 1.92 -21.58 -33.22
C ASN A 230 1.78 -22.59 -34.39
N LYS A 231 1.59 -23.87 -34.08
CA LYS A 231 1.32 -24.90 -35.09
C LYS A 231 -0.17 -25.17 -35.22
#